data_AF-A0A528LIB8-F1
#
_entry.id   AF-A0A528LIB8-F1
#
_cell.length_a   1.000
_cell.length_b   1.000
_cell.length_c   1.000
_cell.angle_alpha   90.00
_cell.angle_beta   90.00
_cell.angle_gamma   90.00
#
_symmetry.space_group_name_H-M   'P 1'
#
loop_
_entity.id
_entity.type
_entity.pdbx_description
1 polymer ?
#
loop_
_entity_poly.entity_id
_entity_poly.type
_entity_poly.pdbx_seq_one_letter_code
_entity_poly.pdbx_strand_id
1 'polypeptide(L)'
;MSAKRFFERAVTIHRYDCELIAVPPLSDADGRESRSAVENDPAADEAVVRYVIATRPIYDGLRRLIGQIAGLLVLAEAGGRRDVLDLPDIPAARERWAEVEQRLGALQAPSGLEGHRARLAAAHATLGEVLDDFGLTRLQRDWQQHLDRAGDRIKRAYAWLQAASEPRAGMTPVDFNHACCSCAQRWRHQGGNDGPIFDLGA
;
A
#
# COMPACT_ATOMS: atom_id res chain seq x y z
N MET A 1 25.63 17.76 6.32
CA MET A 1 24.32 17.41 6.92
C MET A 1 23.99 15.96 6.56
N SER A 2 23.57 15.13 7.51
CA SER A 2 23.39 13.68 7.31
C SER A 2 22.24 13.37 6.34
N ALA A 3 22.48 12.49 5.36
CA ALA A 3 21.47 12.02 4.40
C ALA A 3 20.20 11.50 5.09
N LYS A 4 20.32 11.00 6.32
CA LYS A 4 19.22 10.54 7.18
C LYS A 4 18.24 11.68 7.54
N ARG A 5 18.75 12.89 7.80
CA ARG A 5 17.91 14.08 8.09
C ARG A 5 17.34 14.75 6.84
N PHE A 6 17.96 14.54 5.68
CA PHE A 6 17.37 14.91 4.38
C PHE A 6 16.21 13.96 4.03
N PHE A 7 16.39 12.66 4.28
CA PHE A 7 15.36 11.63 4.12
C PHE A 7 14.14 11.86 5.02
N GLU A 8 14.36 12.24 6.30
CA GLU A 8 13.26 12.52 7.24
C GLU A 8 12.48 13.81 6.94
N ARG A 9 13.07 14.80 6.24
CA ARG A 9 12.36 16.04 5.84
C ARG A 9 11.65 15.95 4.49
N ALA A 10 12.07 15.05 3.60
CA ALA A 10 11.45 14.89 2.28
C ALA A 10 10.16 14.05 2.28
N VAL A 11 9.87 13.33 3.38
CA VAL A 11 8.72 12.41 3.48
C VAL A 11 7.47 13.09 4.05
N THR A 12 7.54 14.37 4.39
CA THR A 12 6.38 15.10 4.90
C THR A 12 5.71 15.88 3.75
N ILE A 13 4.74 15.22 3.10
CA ILE A 13 3.59 15.85 2.42
C ILE A 13 3.87 16.56 1.07
N HIS A 14 4.79 16.11 0.21
CA HIS A 14 4.86 16.67 -1.15
C HIS A 14 5.03 15.64 -2.27
N ARG A 15 4.30 15.87 -3.36
CA ARG A 15 4.43 15.21 -4.66
C ARG A 15 5.80 15.57 -5.28
N TYR A 16 6.41 14.64 -6.03
CA TYR A 16 7.75 14.79 -6.64
C TYR A 16 7.83 15.96 -7.64
N ASP A 17 6.68 16.44 -8.07
CA ASP A 17 6.39 17.49 -9.03
C ASP A 17 6.03 18.84 -8.37
N CYS A 18 6.24 18.98 -7.06
CA CYS A 18 6.05 20.26 -6.36
C CYS A 18 7.16 21.27 -6.72
N GLU A 19 6.78 22.38 -7.35
CA GLU A 19 7.67 23.45 -7.86
C GLU A 19 8.60 24.09 -6.81
N LEU A 20 8.36 23.87 -5.51
CA LEU A 20 9.22 24.33 -4.41
C LEU A 20 10.53 23.52 -4.24
N ILE A 21 10.65 22.33 -4.85
CA ILE A 21 11.88 21.52 -4.85
C ILE A 21 12.80 21.90 -6.02
N ALA A 22 12.28 22.62 -7.03
CA ALA A 22 13.00 22.94 -8.27
C ALA A 22 13.91 24.18 -8.21
N VAL A 23 14.30 24.64 -7.01
CA VAL A 23 15.28 25.73 -6.87
C VAL A 23 16.66 25.14 -6.57
N PRO A 24 17.64 25.23 -7.49
CA PRO A 24 19.00 24.79 -7.18
C PRO A 24 19.60 25.74 -6.12
N PRO A 25 20.26 25.22 -5.06
CA PRO A 25 20.91 26.08 -4.10
C PRO A 25 22.11 26.77 -4.77
N LEU A 26 22.13 28.10 -4.68
CA LEU A 26 23.28 28.93 -5.00
C LEU A 26 24.49 28.45 -4.20
N SER A 27 25.61 28.36 -4.92
CA SER A 27 26.95 28.03 -4.42
C SER A 27 27.34 28.87 -3.21
N ASP A 28 27.79 28.22 -2.13
CA ASP A 28 28.73 28.82 -1.19
C ASP A 28 29.87 27.84 -0.89
N ALA A 29 31.07 28.31 -1.20
CA ALA A 29 32.34 27.72 -0.85
C ALA A 29 32.65 28.00 0.63
N ASP A 30 33.03 26.98 1.40
CA ASP A 30 34.32 26.95 2.09
C ASP A 30 34.52 25.64 2.86
N GLY A 31 35.77 25.16 2.86
CA GLY A 31 36.14 23.85 3.37
C GLY A 31 36.35 23.74 4.88
N ARG A 32 36.09 22.55 5.42
CA ARG A 32 37.07 21.81 6.26
C ARG A 32 36.68 20.36 6.44
N GLU A 33 37.68 19.52 6.27
CA GLU A 33 37.66 18.07 6.34
C GLU A 33 37.21 17.52 7.71
N SER A 34 36.29 16.57 7.65
CA SER A 34 36.33 15.37 8.49
C SER A 34 35.71 14.24 7.69
N ARG A 35 36.52 13.66 6.79
CA ARG A 35 36.27 12.36 6.17
C ARG A 35 36.33 11.31 7.28
N SER A 36 35.22 11.10 7.99
CA SER A 36 34.99 9.81 8.63
C SER A 36 34.60 8.86 7.50
N ALA A 37 35.49 7.94 7.16
CA ALA A 37 35.20 6.79 6.33
C ALA A 37 34.01 6.05 6.94
N VAL A 38 32.83 6.24 6.38
CA VAL A 38 31.71 5.32 6.56
C VAL A 38 32.07 4.16 5.66
N GLU A 39 32.61 3.08 6.26
CA GLU A 39 32.73 1.80 5.58
C GLU A 39 31.32 1.40 5.11
N ASN A 40 31.09 1.54 3.80
CA ASN A 40 29.94 0.93 3.15
C ASN A 40 30.20 -0.58 3.20
N ASP A 41 29.61 -1.26 4.17
CA ASP A 41 29.70 -2.72 4.28
C ASP A 41 28.96 -3.35 3.10
N PRO A 42 29.67 -3.95 2.11
CA PRO A 42 29.04 -4.52 0.93
C PRO A 42 28.10 -5.68 1.27
N ALA A 43 28.30 -6.36 2.41
CA ALA A 43 27.43 -7.43 2.86
C ALA A 43 26.08 -6.90 3.38
N ALA A 44 26.09 -5.74 4.05
CA ALA A 44 24.87 -5.06 4.47
C ALA A 44 24.05 -4.58 3.26
N ASP A 45 24.71 -4.03 2.24
CA ASP A 45 24.07 -3.63 0.99
C ASP A 45 23.46 -4.84 0.24
N GLU A 46 24.17 -5.96 0.17
CA GLU A 46 23.65 -7.19 -0.43
C GLU A 46 22.42 -7.73 0.32
N ALA A 47 22.42 -7.69 1.65
CA ALA A 47 21.29 -8.11 2.47
C ALA A 47 20.04 -7.23 2.22
N VAL A 48 20.21 -5.92 2.07
CA VAL A 48 19.14 -4.99 1.73
C VAL A 48 18.58 -5.28 0.33
N VAL A 49 19.44 -5.48 -0.68
CA VAL A 49 19.02 -5.82 -2.05
C VAL A 49 18.22 -7.13 -2.05
N ARG A 50 18.72 -8.17 -1.37
CA ARG A 50 18.05 -9.47 -1.26
C ARG A 50 16.67 -9.34 -0.60
N TYR A 51 16.59 -8.55 0.47
CA TYR A 51 15.34 -8.27 1.16
C TYR A 51 14.32 -7.59 0.24
N VAL A 52 14.73 -6.56 -0.50
CA VAL A 52 13.86 -5.81 -1.41
C VAL A 52 13.32 -6.73 -2.52
N ILE A 53 14.18 -7.56 -3.12
CA ILE A 53 13.78 -8.53 -4.16
C ILE A 53 12.76 -9.53 -3.59
N ALA A 54 13.02 -10.09 -2.41
CA ALA A 54 12.14 -11.06 -1.76
C ALA A 54 10.79 -10.45 -1.32
N THR A 55 10.77 -9.15 -1.07
CA THR A 55 9.58 -8.44 -0.58
C THR A 55 8.57 -8.13 -1.68
N ARG A 56 9.03 -7.94 -2.93
CA ARG A 56 8.16 -7.62 -4.08
C ARG A 56 6.97 -8.57 -4.27
N PRO A 57 7.14 -9.91 -4.31
CA PRO A 57 6.01 -10.83 -4.46
C PRO A 57 5.02 -10.77 -3.29
N ILE A 58 5.47 -10.44 -2.08
CA ILE A 58 4.60 -10.25 -0.90
C ILE A 58 3.75 -8.99 -1.09
N TYR A 59 4.39 -7.87 -1.46
CA TYR A 59 3.70 -6.61 -1.73
C TYR A 59 2.65 -6.77 -2.84
N ASP A 60 3.02 -7.40 -3.95
CA ASP A 60 2.09 -7.65 -5.06
C ASP A 60 0.94 -8.59 -4.67
N GLY A 61 1.21 -9.60 -3.84
CA GLY A 61 0.18 -10.48 -3.29
C GLY A 61 -0.84 -9.73 -2.43
N LEU A 62 -0.36 -8.90 -1.50
CA LEU A 62 -1.22 -8.07 -0.65
C LEU A 62 -2.04 -7.07 -1.47
N ARG A 63 -1.42 -6.44 -2.47
CA ARG A 63 -2.09 -5.51 -3.39
C ARG A 63 -3.24 -6.19 -4.15
N ARG A 64 -3.00 -7.40 -4.66
CA ARG A 64 -4.02 -8.20 -5.35
C ARG A 64 -5.14 -8.63 -4.41
N LEU A 65 -4.81 -9.06 -3.19
CA LEU A 65 -5.80 -9.41 -2.17
C LEU A 65 -6.71 -8.23 -1.81
N ILE A 66 -6.14 -7.04 -1.60
CA ILE A 66 -6.93 -5.81 -1.36
C ILE A 66 -7.92 -5.59 -2.50
N GLY A 67 -7.45 -5.64 -3.76
CA GLY A 67 -8.32 -5.44 -4.92
C GLY A 67 -9.43 -6.49 -5.03
N GLN A 68 -9.09 -7.76 -4.80
CA GLN A 68 -10.06 -8.85 -4.84
C GLN A 68 -11.14 -8.69 -3.76
N ILE A 69 -10.73 -8.44 -2.51
CA ILE A 69 -11.65 -8.32 -1.38
C ILE A 69 -12.52 -7.06 -1.52
N ALA A 70 -11.94 -5.94 -1.99
CA ALA A 70 -12.71 -4.74 -2.30
C ALA A 70 -13.75 -4.97 -3.42
N GLY A 71 -13.39 -5.73 -4.46
CA GLY A 71 -14.32 -6.12 -5.52
C GLY A 71 -15.50 -6.93 -4.99
N LEU A 72 -15.25 -7.88 -4.07
CA LEU A 72 -16.29 -8.67 -3.43
C LEU A 72 -17.22 -7.82 -2.55
N LEU A 73 -16.69 -6.82 -1.82
CA LEU A 73 -17.53 -5.87 -1.09
C LEU A 73 -18.47 -5.10 -2.02
N VAL A 74 -17.93 -4.53 -3.10
CA VAL A 74 -18.73 -3.77 -4.07
C VAL A 74 -19.82 -4.64 -4.69
N LEU A 75 -19.51 -5.91 -5.02
CA LEU A 75 -20.51 -6.85 -5.54
C LEU A 75 -21.60 -7.16 -4.50
N ALA A 76 -21.23 -7.34 -3.24
CA ALA A 76 -22.18 -7.62 -2.16
C ALA A 76 -23.09 -6.41 -1.87
N GLU A 77 -22.53 -5.19 -1.86
CA GLU A 77 -23.26 -3.94 -1.70
C GLU A 77 -24.21 -3.67 -2.87
N ALA A 78 -23.70 -3.74 -4.11
CA ALA A 78 -24.48 -3.46 -5.31
C ALA A 78 -25.56 -4.53 -5.60
N GLY A 79 -25.25 -5.79 -5.31
CA GLY A 79 -26.17 -6.90 -5.49
C GLY A 79 -27.29 -6.93 -4.45
N GLY A 80 -27.07 -6.37 -3.26
CA GLY A 80 -28.00 -6.46 -2.12
C GLY A 80 -28.30 -7.91 -1.69
N ARG A 81 -27.51 -8.88 -2.20
CA ARG A 81 -27.73 -10.31 -2.03
C ARG A 81 -26.50 -10.93 -1.38
N ARG A 82 -26.80 -11.80 -0.42
CA ARG A 82 -25.83 -12.52 0.41
C ARG A 82 -25.12 -13.66 -0.33
N ASP A 83 -25.65 -14.08 -1.48
CA ASP A 83 -25.11 -15.16 -2.32
C ASP A 83 -23.71 -14.83 -2.88
N VAL A 84 -23.37 -13.54 -3.02
CA VAL A 84 -22.01 -13.08 -3.36
C VAL A 84 -20.96 -13.56 -2.35
N LEU A 85 -21.35 -13.77 -1.08
CA LEU A 85 -20.45 -14.27 -0.04
C LEU A 85 -20.15 -15.76 -0.15
N ASP A 86 -20.93 -16.49 -0.95
CA ASP A 86 -20.76 -17.93 -1.21
C ASP A 86 -20.02 -18.19 -2.54
N LEU A 87 -19.52 -17.14 -3.20
CA LEU A 87 -18.72 -17.27 -4.42
C LEU A 87 -17.42 -18.03 -4.13
N PRO A 88 -16.91 -18.82 -5.11
CA PRO A 88 -15.64 -19.54 -4.98
C PRO A 88 -14.43 -18.60 -4.79
N ASP A 89 -14.63 -17.29 -4.95
CA ASP A 89 -13.63 -16.25 -4.77
C ASP A 89 -13.14 -16.10 -3.33
N ILE A 90 -13.98 -16.38 -2.31
CA ILE A 90 -13.57 -16.27 -0.91
C ILE A 90 -12.55 -17.36 -0.52
N PRO A 91 -12.79 -18.66 -0.80
CA PRO A 91 -11.77 -19.70 -0.66
C PRO A 91 -10.48 -19.39 -1.44
N ALA A 92 -10.60 -18.91 -2.68
CA ALA A 92 -9.43 -18.54 -3.48
C ALA A 92 -8.64 -17.36 -2.88
N ALA A 93 -9.33 -16.38 -2.25
CA ALA A 93 -8.67 -15.30 -1.52
C ALA A 93 -7.93 -15.82 -0.28
N ARG A 94 -8.50 -16.80 0.44
CA ARG A 94 -7.88 -17.45 1.59
C ARG A 94 -6.59 -18.19 1.23
N GLU A 95 -6.61 -18.95 0.15
CA GLU A 95 -5.42 -19.66 -0.35
C GLU A 95 -4.29 -18.67 -0.66
N ARG A 96 -4.59 -17.59 -1.39
CA ARG A 96 -3.62 -16.54 -1.69
C ARG A 96 -3.11 -15.83 -0.43
N TRP A 97 -3.98 -15.59 0.54
CA TRP A 97 -3.59 -15.02 1.83
C TRP A 97 -2.59 -15.92 2.58
N ALA A 98 -2.81 -17.24 2.57
CA ALA A 98 -1.91 -18.22 3.17
C ALA A 98 -0.56 -18.31 2.42
N GLU A 99 -0.55 -18.22 1.09
CA GLU A 99 0.71 -18.15 0.34
C GLU A 99 1.54 -16.91 0.70
N VAL A 100 0.86 -15.76 0.87
CA VAL A 100 1.52 -14.51 1.29
C VAL A 100 2.06 -14.65 2.72
N GLU A 101 1.31 -15.30 3.61
CA GLU A 101 1.74 -15.60 4.98
C GLU A 101 3.04 -16.40 5.00
N GLN A 102 3.10 -17.49 4.22
CA GLN A 102 4.30 -18.33 4.13
C GLN A 102 5.53 -17.53 3.67
N ARG A 103 5.37 -16.71 2.63
CA ARG A 103 6.46 -15.85 2.13
C ARG A 103 6.90 -14.81 3.17
N LEU A 104 5.94 -14.20 3.87
CA LEU A 104 6.22 -13.21 4.91
C LEU A 104 6.87 -13.83 6.16
N GLY A 105 6.52 -15.07 6.50
CA GLY A 105 7.16 -15.84 7.57
C GLY A 105 8.62 -16.16 7.27
N ALA A 106 8.93 -16.47 6.01
CA ALA A 106 10.30 -16.73 5.55
C ALA A 106 11.15 -15.46 5.39
N LEU A 107 10.54 -14.29 5.22
CA LEU A 107 11.24 -13.02 5.01
C LEU A 107 12.05 -12.62 6.25
N GLN A 108 13.36 -12.42 6.10
CA GLN A 108 14.21 -11.88 7.17
C GLN A 108 14.55 -10.43 6.87
N ALA A 109 14.19 -9.53 7.79
CA ALA A 109 14.49 -8.11 7.65
C ALA A 109 15.92 -7.83 8.14
N PRO A 110 16.78 -7.18 7.32
CA PRO A 110 18.05 -6.67 7.81
C PRO A 110 17.81 -5.48 8.76
N SER A 111 18.82 -5.18 9.57
CA SER A 111 18.79 -4.09 10.54
C SER A 111 18.32 -2.77 9.92
N GLY A 112 17.26 -2.19 10.49
CA GLY A 112 16.67 -0.94 10.02
C GLY A 112 15.48 -1.10 9.07
N LEU A 113 15.17 -2.31 8.60
CA LEU A 113 13.99 -2.62 7.76
C LEU A 113 12.88 -3.38 8.49
N GLU A 114 13.00 -3.58 9.80
CA GLU A 114 11.98 -4.23 10.64
C GLU A 114 10.65 -3.47 10.57
N GLY A 115 10.71 -2.14 10.55
CA GLY A 115 9.52 -1.29 10.40
C GLY A 115 8.81 -1.50 9.07
N HIS A 116 9.56 -1.74 7.98
CA HIS A 116 8.98 -2.07 6.67
C HIS A 116 8.27 -3.44 6.71
N ARG A 117 8.94 -4.46 7.26
CA ARG A 117 8.34 -5.80 7.43
C ARG A 117 7.09 -5.74 8.29
N ALA A 118 7.11 -4.97 9.38
CA ALA A 118 5.98 -4.81 10.29
C ALA A 118 4.75 -4.22 9.59
N ARG A 119 4.92 -3.27 8.65
CA ARG A 119 3.81 -2.71 7.87
C ARG A 119 3.20 -3.75 6.92
N LEU A 120 4.01 -4.56 6.26
CA LEU A 120 3.51 -5.68 5.44
C LEU A 120 2.74 -6.69 6.29
N ALA A 121 3.25 -7.02 7.47
CA ALA A 121 2.57 -7.89 8.42
C ALA A 121 1.25 -7.29 8.92
N ALA A 122 1.21 -5.99 9.20
CA ALA A 122 -0.01 -5.31 9.61
C ALA A 122 -1.07 -5.33 8.48
N ALA A 123 -0.66 -5.09 7.23
CA ALA A 123 -1.56 -5.23 6.08
C ALA A 123 -2.08 -6.66 5.95
N HIS A 124 -1.20 -7.67 6.00
CA HIS A 124 -1.55 -9.09 5.93
C HIS A 124 -2.55 -9.50 7.02
N ALA A 125 -2.27 -9.16 8.29
CA ALA A 125 -3.13 -9.46 9.41
C ALA A 125 -4.52 -8.80 9.26
N THR A 126 -4.56 -7.53 8.87
CA THR A 126 -5.82 -6.81 8.65
C THR A 126 -6.67 -7.47 7.56
N LEU A 127 -6.04 -7.98 6.49
CA LEU A 127 -6.77 -8.72 5.44
C LEU A 127 -7.25 -10.09 5.92
N GLY A 128 -6.52 -10.75 6.80
CA GLY A 128 -6.95 -11.99 7.45
C GLY A 128 -8.22 -11.79 8.25
N GLU A 129 -8.26 -10.74 9.07
CA GLU A 129 -9.45 -10.35 9.86
C GLU A 129 -10.67 -10.07 8.97
N VAL A 130 -10.47 -9.44 7.81
CA VAL A 130 -11.57 -9.18 6.85
C VAL A 130 -12.09 -10.49 6.26
N LEU A 131 -11.19 -11.40 5.86
CA LEU A 131 -11.59 -12.70 5.33
C LEU A 131 -12.28 -13.58 6.38
N ASP A 132 -11.90 -13.46 7.66
CA ASP A 132 -12.60 -14.08 8.80
C ASP A 132 -14.01 -13.55 8.93
N ASP A 133 -14.15 -12.22 8.91
CA ASP A 133 -15.45 -11.56 8.99
C ASP A 133 -16.34 -11.98 7.82
N PHE A 134 -15.85 -12.07 6.59
CA PHE A 134 -16.65 -12.56 5.45
C PHE A 134 -17.21 -13.97 5.69
N GLY A 135 -16.37 -14.89 6.18
CA GLY A 135 -16.78 -16.27 6.47
C GLY A 135 -17.85 -16.39 7.55
N LEU A 136 -17.89 -15.45 8.50
CA LEU A 136 -18.86 -15.40 9.60
C LEU A 136 -20.11 -14.58 9.25
N THR A 137 -19.94 -13.49 8.50
CA THR A 137 -21.00 -12.55 8.10
C THR A 137 -22.09 -13.24 7.28
N ARG A 138 -21.70 -14.26 6.52
CA ARG A 138 -22.64 -15.15 5.80
C ARG A 138 -23.63 -15.86 6.70
N LEU A 139 -23.60 -15.73 8.03
CA LEU A 139 -24.53 -16.37 8.97
C LEU A 139 -25.38 -15.34 9.73
N GLN A 140 -25.09 -14.05 9.61
CA GLN A 140 -25.65 -13.01 10.48
C GLN A 140 -26.82 -12.24 9.82
N ARG A 141 -27.72 -11.69 10.65
CA ARG A 141 -28.84 -10.86 10.19
C ARG A 141 -28.40 -9.44 9.81
N ASP A 142 -27.37 -8.92 10.48
CA ASP A 142 -26.89 -7.53 10.32
C ASP A 142 -25.72 -7.42 9.33
N TRP A 143 -25.72 -8.23 8.28
CA TRP A 143 -24.57 -8.41 7.38
C TRP A 143 -24.09 -7.11 6.73
N GLN A 144 -24.97 -6.14 6.47
CA GLN A 144 -24.56 -4.83 5.94
C GLN A 144 -23.59 -4.07 6.88
N GLN A 145 -23.83 -4.07 8.19
CA GLN A 145 -22.93 -3.42 9.14
C GLN A 145 -21.54 -4.09 9.17
N HIS A 146 -21.50 -5.39 8.88
CA HIS A 146 -20.23 -6.12 8.75
C HIS A 146 -19.50 -5.75 7.46
N LEU A 147 -20.21 -5.49 6.37
CA LEU A 147 -19.59 -5.00 5.12
C LEU A 147 -18.98 -3.61 5.29
N ASP A 148 -19.68 -2.69 5.98
CA ASP A 148 -19.15 -1.35 6.26
C ASP A 148 -17.82 -1.44 7.05
N ARG A 149 -17.80 -2.26 8.10
CA ARG A 149 -16.60 -2.51 8.90
C ARG A 149 -15.47 -3.15 8.08
N ALA A 150 -15.81 -4.08 7.19
CA ALA A 150 -14.84 -4.69 6.28
C ALA A 150 -14.26 -3.64 5.33
N GLY A 151 -15.07 -2.71 4.81
CA GLY A 151 -14.62 -1.58 3.99
C GLY A 151 -13.59 -0.71 4.71
N ASP A 152 -13.83 -0.35 5.97
CA ASP A 152 -12.89 0.44 6.76
C ASP A 152 -11.58 -0.30 7.07
N ARG A 153 -11.66 -1.62 7.33
CA ARG A 153 -10.46 -2.44 7.50
C ARG A 153 -9.64 -2.56 6.21
N ILE A 154 -10.28 -2.66 5.05
CA ILE A 154 -9.57 -2.66 3.76
C ILE A 154 -8.86 -1.32 3.53
N LYS A 155 -9.50 -0.18 3.83
CA LYS A 155 -8.84 1.14 3.77
C LYS A 155 -7.60 1.18 4.67
N ARG A 156 -7.69 0.61 5.87
CA ARG A 156 -6.56 0.52 6.80
C ARG A 156 -5.45 -0.41 6.27
N ALA A 157 -5.80 -1.57 5.72
CA ALA A 157 -4.83 -2.47 5.09
C ALA A 157 -4.11 -1.80 3.91
N TYR A 158 -4.84 -1.02 3.11
CA TYR A 158 -4.29 -0.23 2.03
C TYR A 158 -3.33 0.85 2.52
N ALA A 159 -3.68 1.57 3.60
CA ALA A 159 -2.79 2.55 4.21
C ALA A 159 -1.47 1.92 4.69
N TRP A 160 -1.52 0.71 5.27
CA TRP A 160 -0.31 -0.03 5.64
C TRP A 160 0.54 -0.39 4.42
N LEU A 161 -0.10 -0.87 3.36
CA LEU A 161 0.59 -1.23 2.12
C LEU A 161 1.21 0.02 1.45
N GLN A 162 0.51 1.15 1.47
CA GLN A 162 1.02 2.42 0.97
C GLN A 162 2.25 2.88 1.77
N ALA A 163 2.23 2.75 3.09
CA ALA A 163 3.37 3.05 3.96
C ALA A 163 4.55 2.05 3.81
N ALA A 164 4.31 0.91 3.18
CA ALA A 164 5.32 -0.09 2.80
C ALA A 164 5.71 0.00 1.32
N SER A 165 5.28 1.04 0.60
CA SER A 165 5.64 1.23 -0.81
C SER A 165 7.10 1.67 -0.94
N GLU A 166 7.78 1.10 -1.93
CA GLU A 166 9.15 1.45 -2.32
C GLU A 166 9.20 1.54 -3.85
N PRO A 167 8.99 2.75 -4.43
CA PRO A 167 8.92 2.94 -5.87
C PRO A 167 10.17 2.47 -6.61
N ARG A 168 11.36 2.58 -6.00
CA ARG A 168 12.62 2.14 -6.63
C ARG A 168 12.68 0.63 -6.81
N ALA A 169 11.89 -0.11 -6.02
CA ALA A 169 11.73 -1.55 -6.13
C ALA A 169 10.52 -1.98 -6.98
N GLY A 170 9.83 -1.02 -7.61
CA GLY A 170 8.59 -1.26 -8.34
C GLY A 170 7.39 -1.58 -7.42
N MET A 171 7.48 -1.25 -6.13
CA MET A 171 6.38 -1.37 -5.18
C MET A 171 5.65 -0.04 -5.11
N THR A 172 4.76 0.18 -6.08
CA THR A 172 3.93 1.38 -6.12
C THR A 172 2.49 1.03 -5.75
N PRO A 173 1.81 1.92 -5.00
CA PRO A 173 0.38 1.78 -4.77
C PRO A 173 -0.36 2.01 -6.09
N VAL A 174 -1.52 1.38 -6.24
CA VAL A 174 -2.40 1.63 -7.40
C VAL A 174 -3.18 2.90 -7.10
N ASP A 175 -2.99 3.94 -7.90
CA ASP A 175 -3.85 5.12 -7.84
C ASP A 175 -5.24 4.77 -8.41
N PHE A 176 -6.20 4.57 -7.52
CA PHE A 176 -7.58 4.23 -7.89
C PHE A 176 -8.35 5.41 -8.50
N ASN A 177 -7.85 6.66 -8.42
CA ASN A 177 -8.50 7.82 -9.06
C ASN A 177 -8.66 7.63 -10.58
N HIS A 178 -7.80 6.79 -11.18
CA HIS A 178 -7.78 6.57 -12.63
C HIS A 178 -8.01 5.10 -13.03
N ALA A 179 -8.27 4.20 -12.07
CA ALA A 179 -8.35 2.76 -12.31
C ALA A 179 -9.73 2.28 -12.78
N CYS A 180 -10.81 3.07 -12.59
CA CYS A 180 -12.13 2.71 -13.09
C CYS A 180 -12.30 3.23 -14.54
N CYS A 181 -12.43 2.30 -15.50
CA CYS A 181 -12.58 2.61 -16.93
C CYS A 181 -13.77 3.53 -17.24
N SER A 182 -14.77 3.61 -16.36
CA SER A 182 -15.94 4.47 -16.50
C SER A 182 -15.62 5.95 -16.22
N CYS A 183 -14.75 6.24 -15.26
CA CYS A 183 -14.44 7.61 -14.83
C CYS A 183 -13.33 8.25 -15.68
N ALA A 184 -12.36 7.44 -16.13
CA ALA A 184 -11.25 7.92 -16.96
C ALA A 184 -11.68 8.40 -18.36
N GLN A 185 -12.75 7.83 -18.95
CA GLN A 185 -13.28 8.29 -20.24
C GLN A 185 -13.96 9.66 -20.13
N ARG A 186 -14.81 9.85 -19.10
CA ARG A 186 -15.50 11.12 -18.88
C ARG A 186 -14.54 12.29 -18.63
N TRP A 187 -13.44 12.05 -17.92
CA TRP A 187 -12.42 13.06 -17.62
C TRP A 187 -11.63 13.50 -18.86
N ARG A 188 -11.30 12.56 -19.77
CA ARG A 188 -10.63 12.89 -21.06
C ARG A 188 -11.49 13.74 -21.99
N HIS A 189 -12.80 13.61 -21.92
CA HIS A 189 -13.73 14.42 -22.72
C HIS A 189 -13.99 15.82 -22.15
N GLN A 190 -13.69 16.06 -20.88
CA GLN A 190 -14.07 17.29 -20.16
C GLN A 190 -12.90 18.23 -19.85
N GLY A 191 -11.68 17.93 -20.31
CA GLY A 191 -10.54 18.86 -20.25
C GLY A 191 -10.14 19.23 -18.82
N GLY A 192 -9.91 18.21 -17.99
CA GLY A 192 -9.73 18.29 -16.53
C GLY A 192 -9.04 19.55 -15.98
N ASN A 193 -9.77 20.27 -15.13
CA ASN A 193 -9.24 21.26 -14.21
C ASN A 193 -9.49 20.79 -12.77
N ASP A 194 -8.50 21.00 -11.91
CA ASP A 194 -8.39 20.47 -10.54
C ASP A 194 -9.42 21.09 -9.58
N GLY A 195 -10.67 20.61 -9.65
CA GLY A 195 -11.70 20.90 -8.65
C GLY A 195 -11.52 20.09 -7.35
N PRO A 196 -12.01 20.58 -6.20
CA PRO A 196 -11.79 19.95 -4.90
C PRO A 196 -12.47 18.59 -4.79
N ILE A 197 -11.77 17.67 -4.13
CA ILE A 197 -11.93 16.20 -4.19
C ILE A 197 -13.18 15.67 -3.45
N PHE A 198 -13.93 16.49 -2.71
CA PHE A 198 -15.23 16.11 -2.15
C PHE A 198 -16.15 17.33 -1.99
N ASP A 199 -17.17 17.44 -2.85
CA ASP A 199 -18.37 18.24 -2.57
C ASP A 199 -19.55 17.26 -2.43
N LEU A 200 -19.82 16.89 -1.18
CA LEU A 200 -21.06 16.21 -0.80
C LEU A 200 -22.09 17.31 -0.52
N GLY A 201 -22.66 17.85 -1.59
CA GLY A 201 -23.70 18.87 -1.52
C GLY A 201 -24.94 18.39 -0.77
N ALA A 202 -25.51 19.29 0.03
CA ALA A 202 -26.77 19.18 0.75
C ALA A 202 -27.99 18.98 -0.18
#